data_AF-A0A8J3ZR73-F1
#
_entry.id   AF-A0A8J3ZR73-F1
#
_cell.length_a   1.000
_cell.length_b   1.000
_cell.length_c   1.000
_cell.angle_alpha   90.00
_cell.angle_beta   90.00
_cell.angle_gamma   90.00
#
_symmetry.space_group_name_H-M   'P 1'
#
loop_
_entity.id
_entity.type
_entity.pdbx_description
1 polymer ?
#
loop_
_entity_poly.entity_id
_entity_poly.type
_entity_poly.pdbx_seq_one_letter_code
_entity_poly.pdbx_strand_id
1 'polypeptide(L)'
;MSDGLWRGVVAPYRVLDPALYDAEALLATVFADVCAGLPDQRAAAGRLNPVLAGAVLRVEPVGGRWRIAVTDPVAAAATALALVAVTGGWRRLKRCVRCGRTFVDRTNGATRRGCADHPARRPPRPTG
;
A
#
# COMPACT_ATOMS: atom_id res chain seq x y z
N MET A 1 -9.05 5.75 -17.83
CA MET A 1 -10.05 6.55 -17.09
C MET A 1 -9.94 6.26 -15.58
N SER A 2 -9.00 6.90 -14.87
CA SER A 2 -8.79 6.68 -13.42
C SER A 2 -8.36 7.93 -12.64
N ASP A 3 -8.43 9.13 -13.23
CA ASP A 3 -7.84 10.36 -12.67
C ASP A 3 -8.51 10.90 -11.41
N GLY A 4 -9.72 10.44 -11.08
CA GLY A 4 -10.47 10.91 -9.91
C GLY A 4 -10.06 10.27 -8.57
N LEU A 5 -9.57 9.02 -8.61
CA LEU A 5 -9.28 8.21 -7.41
C LEU A 5 -8.01 8.68 -6.67
N TRP A 6 -7.13 9.39 -7.36
CA TRP A 6 -5.78 9.72 -6.88
C TRP A 6 -5.59 11.20 -6.50
N ARG A 7 -6.66 12.00 -6.49
CA ARG A 7 -6.65 13.38 -5.97
C ARG A 7 -6.40 13.35 -4.45
N GLY A 8 -5.14 13.28 -4.04
CA GLY A 8 -4.70 13.27 -2.65
C GLY A 8 -3.51 12.36 -2.31
N VAL A 9 -2.99 11.58 -3.27
CA VAL A 9 -1.71 10.86 -3.08
C VAL A 9 -0.58 11.87 -3.18
N VAL A 10 0.04 12.22 -2.06
CA VAL A 10 1.20 13.13 -1.99
C VAL A 10 2.42 12.33 -1.53
N ALA A 11 3.62 12.91 -1.67
CA ALA A 11 4.86 12.30 -1.19
C ALA A 11 4.71 11.84 0.28
N PRO A 12 5.29 10.68 0.66
CA PRO A 12 6.25 9.88 -0.09
C PRO A 12 5.65 8.83 -1.04
N TYR A 13 4.37 8.46 -0.90
CA TYR A 13 3.86 7.22 -1.52
C TYR A 13 3.74 7.25 -3.04
N ARG A 14 3.62 8.43 -3.66
CA ARG A 14 3.65 8.57 -5.13
C ARG A 14 4.99 8.09 -5.74
N VAL A 15 6.08 8.13 -4.97
CA VAL A 15 7.38 7.61 -5.45
C VAL A 15 7.39 6.09 -5.58
N LEU A 16 6.46 5.42 -4.90
CA LEU A 16 6.32 3.96 -4.87
C LEU A 16 5.44 3.46 -6.02
N ASP A 17 4.79 4.33 -6.80
CA ASP A 17 4.05 3.91 -7.98
C ASP A 17 5.04 3.59 -9.13
N PRO A 18 4.84 2.49 -9.87
CA PRO A 18 3.66 1.62 -9.87
C PRO A 18 3.62 0.50 -8.80
N ALA A 19 4.74 0.16 -8.17
CA ALA A 19 4.84 -0.99 -7.26
C ALA A 19 3.81 -1.00 -6.12
N LEU A 20 3.38 0.17 -5.65
CA LEU A 20 2.32 0.26 -4.63
C LEU A 20 0.91 -0.07 -5.17
N TYR A 21 0.64 0.18 -6.45
CA TYR A 21 -0.57 -0.29 -7.11
C TYR A 21 -0.60 -1.82 -7.15
N ASP A 22 0.50 -2.43 -7.56
CA ASP A 22 0.64 -3.89 -7.63
C ASP A 22 0.55 -4.52 -6.24
N ALA A 23 1.18 -3.89 -5.24
CA ALA A 23 1.04 -4.29 -3.85
C ALA A 23 -0.42 -4.33 -3.40
N GLU A 24 -1.22 -3.30 -3.69
CA GLU A 24 -2.64 -3.25 -3.30
C GLU A 24 -3.44 -4.37 -3.98
N ALA A 25 -3.16 -4.69 -5.25
CA ALA A 25 -3.78 -5.80 -5.96
C ALA A 25 -3.41 -7.17 -5.34
N LEU A 26 -2.18 -7.32 -4.86
CA LEU A 26 -1.66 -8.54 -4.25
C LEU A 26 -2.04 -8.72 -2.78
N LEU A 27 -2.60 -7.69 -2.11
CA LEU A 27 -3.01 -7.77 -0.69
C LEU A 27 -4.04 -8.86 -0.40
N ALA A 28 -4.93 -9.15 -1.36
CA ALA A 28 -5.97 -10.15 -1.19
C ALA A 28 -5.50 -11.58 -1.46
N THR A 29 -4.32 -11.75 -2.04
CA THR A 29 -3.79 -13.05 -2.47
C THR A 29 -2.42 -13.29 -1.85
N VAL A 30 -1.36 -12.78 -2.48
CA VAL A 30 0.04 -13.02 -2.10
C VAL A 30 0.37 -12.47 -0.71
N PHE A 31 -0.20 -11.34 -0.32
CA PHE A 31 0.04 -10.72 1.00
C PHE A 31 -1.12 -10.88 1.97
N ALA A 32 -2.01 -11.86 1.74
CA ALA A 32 -3.14 -12.13 2.63
C ALA A 32 -2.68 -12.43 4.07
N ASP A 33 -1.62 -13.23 4.22
CA ASP A 33 -1.08 -13.60 5.54
C ASP A 33 -0.45 -12.42 6.27
N VAL A 34 0.21 -11.50 5.54
CA VAL A 34 0.74 -10.25 6.10
C VAL A 34 -0.41 -9.45 6.72
N CYS A 35 -1.54 -9.34 6.01
CA CYS A 35 -2.73 -8.64 6.49
C CYS A 35 -3.42 -9.36 7.65
N ALA A 36 -3.43 -10.70 7.63
CA ALA A 36 -3.97 -11.52 8.71
C ALA A 36 -3.17 -11.40 10.01
N GLY A 37 -1.92 -10.96 9.93
CA GLY A 37 -1.10 -10.66 11.12
C GLY A 37 -1.52 -9.43 11.90
N LEU A 38 -2.25 -8.51 11.28
CA LEU A 38 -2.65 -7.28 11.95
C LEU A 38 -3.77 -7.56 12.96
N PRO A 39 -3.72 -6.95 14.17
CA PRO A 39 -2.90 -5.79 14.54
C PRO A 39 -1.48 -6.09 15.05
N ASP A 40 -1.04 -7.36 15.12
CA ASP A 40 0.33 -7.71 15.50
C ASP A 40 1.33 -7.36 14.38
N GLN A 41 1.98 -6.22 14.56
CA GLN A 41 2.96 -5.68 13.63
C GLN A 41 4.21 -6.55 13.50
N ARG A 42 4.60 -7.28 14.57
CA ARG A 42 5.74 -8.19 14.52
C ARG A 42 5.39 -9.43 13.71
N ALA A 43 4.20 -9.98 13.90
CA ALA A 43 3.72 -11.09 13.08
C ALA A 43 3.58 -10.70 11.60
N ALA A 44 3.07 -9.50 11.30
CA ALA A 44 2.98 -8.99 9.93
C ALA A 44 4.38 -8.80 9.30
N ALA A 45 5.33 -8.23 10.04
CA ALA A 45 6.72 -8.09 9.60
C ALA A 45 7.39 -9.45 9.36
N GLY A 46 7.19 -10.41 10.27
CA GLY A 46 7.73 -11.77 10.16
C GLY A 46 7.27 -12.50 8.89
N ARG A 47 6.07 -12.19 8.39
CA ARG A 47 5.54 -12.72 7.13
C ARG A 47 6.03 -11.96 5.89
N LEU A 48 6.31 -10.66 6.03
CA LEU A 48 6.81 -9.85 4.92
C LEU A 48 8.32 -10.06 4.67
N ASN A 49 9.10 -10.26 5.74
CA ASN A 49 10.56 -10.38 5.68
C ASN A 49 11.09 -11.50 4.76
N PRO A 50 10.49 -12.71 4.73
CA PRO A 50 10.93 -13.76 3.80
C PRO A 50 10.85 -13.35 2.32
N VAL A 51 9.82 -12.57 1.96
CA VAL A 51 9.67 -12.05 0.59
C VAL A 51 10.74 -11.01 0.28
N LEU A 52 11.08 -10.17 1.27
CA LEU A 52 12.14 -9.15 1.13
C LEU A 52 13.54 -9.76 1.07
N ALA A 53 13.79 -10.87 1.77
CA ALA A 53 15.11 -11.50 1.82
C ALA A 53 15.60 -12.00 0.44
N GLY A 54 14.67 -12.34 -0.46
CA GLY A 54 14.97 -12.71 -1.84
C GLY A 54 15.05 -11.54 -2.83
N ALA A 55 14.79 -10.30 -2.38
CA ALA A 55 14.70 -9.15 -3.27
C ALA A 55 16.09 -8.65 -3.70
N VAL A 56 16.32 -8.57 -5.01
CA VAL A 56 17.50 -7.90 -5.56
C VAL A 56 17.16 -6.42 -5.79
N LEU A 57 17.66 -5.55 -4.91
CA LEU A 57 17.41 -4.11 -4.95
C LEU A 57 18.46 -3.40 -5.80
N ARG A 58 18.01 -2.46 -6.63
CA ARG A 58 18.88 -1.52 -7.36
C ARG A 58 18.36 -0.10 -7.17
N VAL A 59 19.26 0.87 -7.21
CA VAL A 59 18.90 2.29 -7.23
C VAL A 59 19.24 2.84 -8.60
N GLU A 60 18.22 3.26 -9.34
CA GLU A 60 18.38 3.65 -10.75
C GLU A 60 17.51 4.87 -11.11
N PRO A 61 17.92 5.65 -12.14
CA PRO A 61 17.11 6.74 -12.65
C PRO A 61 15.97 6.22 -13.53
N VAL A 62 14.73 6.58 -13.20
CA VAL A 62 13.54 6.23 -13.99
C VAL A 62 12.68 7.48 -14.19
N GLY A 63 12.52 7.92 -15.45
CA GLY A 63 11.71 9.12 -15.77
C GLY A 63 12.21 10.39 -15.07
N GLY A 64 13.52 10.58 -14.99
CA GLY A 64 14.15 11.75 -14.37
C GLY A 64 14.15 11.76 -12.83
N ARG A 65 13.87 10.63 -12.17
CA ARG A 65 13.86 10.50 -10.71
C ARG A 65 14.58 9.24 -10.26
N TRP A 66 15.24 9.27 -9.11
CA TRP A 66 15.81 8.08 -8.47
C TRP A 66 14.72 7.20 -7.89
N ARG A 67 14.81 5.89 -8.14
CA ARG A 67 13.88 4.88 -7.62
C ARG A 67 14.62 3.64 -7.14
N ILE A 68 13.98 2.90 -6.23
CA ILE A 68 14.36 1.52 -5.92
C ILE A 68 13.71 0.63 -6.98
N ALA A 69 14.51 0.00 -7.82
CA ALA A 69 14.08 -1.00 -8.77
C ALA A 69 14.29 -2.41 -8.20
N VAL A 70 13.31 -3.27 -8.42
CA VAL A 70 13.32 -4.67 -8.02
C VAL A 70 12.81 -5.48 -9.20
N THR A 71 13.56 -6.50 -9.62
CA THR A 71 13.24 -7.26 -10.84
C THR A 71 12.00 -8.13 -10.68
N ASP A 72 11.86 -8.80 -9.53
CA ASP A 72 10.70 -9.63 -9.25
C ASP A 72 9.48 -8.75 -8.86
N PRO A 73 8.33 -8.85 -9.55
CA PRO A 73 7.17 -8.01 -9.27
C PRO A 73 6.60 -8.19 -7.85
N VAL A 74 6.66 -9.41 -7.30
CA VAL A 74 6.19 -9.68 -5.94
C VAL A 74 7.12 -9.04 -4.91
N ALA A 75 8.43 -9.15 -5.10
CA ALA A 75 9.42 -8.49 -4.28
C ALA A 75 9.36 -6.96 -4.40
N ALA A 76 9.06 -6.43 -5.59
CA ALA A 76 8.82 -5.00 -5.80
C ALA A 76 7.61 -4.51 -4.99
N ALA A 77 6.50 -5.25 -5.05
CA ALA A 77 5.30 -4.98 -4.28
C ALA A 77 5.54 -5.11 -2.77
N ALA A 78 6.27 -6.15 -2.32
CA ALA A 78 6.66 -6.32 -0.93
C ALA A 78 7.53 -5.17 -0.44
N THR A 79 8.47 -4.69 -1.26
CA THR A 79 9.32 -3.54 -0.97
C THR A 79 8.48 -2.27 -0.81
N ALA A 80 7.49 -2.05 -1.68
CA ALA A 80 6.55 -0.94 -1.53
C ALA A 80 5.73 -1.03 -0.23
N LEU A 81 5.24 -2.22 0.15
CA LEU A 81 4.53 -2.44 1.42
C LEU A 81 5.44 -2.18 2.63
N ALA A 82 6.69 -2.63 2.58
CA ALA A 82 7.67 -2.38 3.64
C ALA A 82 7.91 -0.88 3.82
N LEU A 83 8.07 -0.14 2.72
CA LEU A 83 8.23 1.32 2.75
C LEU A 83 6.98 2.01 3.29
N VAL A 84 5.77 1.52 3.00
CA VAL A 84 4.54 2.00 3.62
C VAL A 84 4.53 1.75 5.13
N ALA A 85 4.90 0.54 5.56
CA ALA A 85 4.96 0.20 6.98
C ALA A 85 5.99 1.04 7.74
N VAL A 86 7.17 1.29 7.16
CA VAL A 86 8.24 2.10 7.76
C VAL A 86 7.85 3.59 7.83
N THR A 87 7.28 4.16 6.77
CA THR A 87 6.99 5.60 6.69
C THR A 87 5.65 5.99 7.33
N GLY A 88 4.64 5.14 7.16
CA GLY A 88 3.26 5.41 7.55
C GLY A 88 2.75 4.55 8.69
N GLY A 89 3.52 3.55 9.13
CA GLY A 89 3.08 2.52 10.06
C GLY A 89 2.11 1.53 9.42
N TRP A 90 1.95 0.38 10.08
CA TRP A 90 0.99 -0.67 9.68
C TRP A 90 -0.47 -0.20 9.66
N ARG A 91 -0.80 0.92 10.31
CA ARG A 91 -2.14 1.56 10.28
C ARG A 91 -2.63 1.95 8.88
N ARG A 92 -1.73 1.97 7.89
CA ARG A 92 -2.02 2.25 6.49
C ARG A 92 -2.64 1.04 5.78
N LEU A 93 -2.41 -0.18 6.26
CA LEU A 93 -3.08 -1.38 5.78
C LEU A 93 -4.42 -1.52 6.49
N LYS A 94 -5.51 -1.42 5.73
CA LYS A 94 -6.87 -1.33 6.28
C LYS A 94 -7.81 -2.27 5.54
N ARG A 95 -8.93 -2.62 6.19
CA ARG A 95 -10.03 -3.35 5.56
C ARG A 95 -11.10 -2.38 5.07
N CYS A 96 -11.59 -2.61 3.87
CA CYS A 96 -12.69 -1.84 3.29
C CYS A 96 -13.96 -2.05 4.12
N VAL A 97 -14.63 -0.96 4.52
CA VAL A 97 -15.87 -1.04 5.30
C VAL A 97 -17.05 -1.66 4.53
N ARG A 98 -16.96 -1.76 3.20
CA ARG A 98 -18.03 -2.30 2.34
C ARG A 98 -17.84 -3.77 1.95
N CYS A 99 -16.61 -4.19 1.66
CA CYS A 99 -16.33 -5.56 1.19
C CYS A 99 -15.27 -6.32 1.98
N GLY A 100 -14.71 -5.73 3.05
CA GLY A 100 -13.71 -6.38 3.89
C GLY A 100 -12.32 -6.57 3.26
N ARG A 101 -12.16 -6.33 1.94
CA ARG A 101 -10.88 -6.42 1.24
C ARG A 101 -9.83 -5.48 1.85
N THR A 102 -8.61 -5.98 1.99
CA THR A 102 -7.49 -5.17 2.47
C THR A 102 -7.06 -4.18 1.38
N PHE A 103 -6.68 -2.97 1.79
CA PHE A 103 -6.22 -1.92 0.89
C PHE A 103 -5.15 -1.04 1.59
N VAL A 104 -4.40 -0.28 0.80
CA VAL A 104 -3.44 0.72 1.32
C VAL A 104 -4.10 2.10 1.38
N ASP A 105 -4.09 2.72 2.56
CA ASP A 105 -4.52 4.10 2.74
C ASP A 105 -3.40 5.10 2.41
N ARG A 106 -3.44 5.60 1.17
CA ARG A 106 -2.48 6.56 0.61
C ARG A 106 -2.83 8.03 0.89
N THR A 107 -3.88 8.33 1.67
CA THR A 107 -4.29 9.71 2.00
C THR A 107 -3.38 10.31 3.08
N ASN A 108 -3.05 11.61 3.07
CA ASN A 108 -2.15 12.18 4.09
C ASN A 108 -2.55 11.82 5.54
N GLY A 109 -3.84 12.02 5.89
CA GLY A 109 -4.36 11.77 7.23
C GLY A 109 -4.69 10.32 7.57
N ALA A 110 -4.41 9.35 6.68
CA ALA A 110 -4.88 7.97 6.83
C ALA A 110 -6.40 7.91 7.12
N THR A 111 -7.21 8.61 6.31
CA THR A 111 -8.66 8.74 6.51
C THR A 111 -9.52 7.93 5.54
N ARG A 112 -8.91 7.28 4.55
CA ARG A 112 -9.62 6.43 3.59
C ARG A 112 -10.23 5.23 4.31
N ARG A 113 -11.48 4.90 3.98
CA ARG A 113 -12.22 3.77 4.58
C ARG A 113 -12.60 2.67 3.59
N GLY A 114 -12.34 2.85 2.29
CA GLY A 114 -12.70 1.88 1.28
C GLY A 114 -11.65 1.65 0.22
N CYS A 115 -11.69 0.46 -0.40
CA CYS A 115 -10.72 -0.01 -1.38
C CYS A 115 -10.85 0.71 -2.74
N ALA A 116 -10.08 0.32 -3.74
CA ALA A 116 -10.11 0.94 -5.07
C ALA A 116 -11.51 0.85 -5.71
N ASP A 117 -12.20 -0.27 -5.52
CA ASP A 117 -13.56 -0.52 -6.03
C ASP A 117 -14.64 0.20 -5.22
N HIS A 118 -14.35 0.56 -3.97
CA HIS A 118 -15.27 1.21 -3.05
C HIS A 118 -14.65 2.49 -2.48
N PRO A 119 -14.43 3.53 -3.29
CA PRO A 119 -13.81 4.77 -2.85
C PRO A 119 -14.77 5.58 -1.97
N ALA A 120 -14.98 5.15 -0.73
CA ALA A 120 -15.77 5.90 0.24
C ALA A 120 -14.94 7.12 0.68
N ARG A 121 -15.19 8.29 0.06
CA ARG A 121 -14.97 9.55 0.77
C ARG A 121 -15.93 9.57 1.95
N ARG A 122 -15.47 10.10 3.09
CA ARG A 122 -16.33 10.36 4.25
C ARG A 122 -17.63 11.02 3.75
N PRO A 123 -18.84 10.51 4.05
CA PRO A 123 -20.06 11.25 3.74
C PRO A 123 -19.99 12.62 4.44
N PRO A 124 -20.51 13.70 3.82
CA PRO A 124 -20.57 14.99 4.48
C PRO A 124 -21.27 14.82 5.83
N ARG A 125 -20.75 15.48 6.87
CA ARG A 125 -21.38 15.50 8.19
C ARG A 125 -22.79 16.07 7.99
N PRO A 126 -23.88 15.45 8.48
CA PRO A 126 -25.18 16.07 8.40
C PRO A 126 -25.10 17.44 9.08
N THR A 127 -25.41 18.49 8.34
CA THR A 127 -25.67 19.81 8.90
C THR A 127 -26.98 19.68 9.66
N GLY A 128 -26.87 19.53 10.99
CA GLY A 128 -27.95 19.84 11.91
C GLY A 128 -28.02 21.33 12.16
#